data_AF-W2GXQ4-F1
#
_entry.id   AF-W2GXQ4-F1
#
_cell.length_a   1.000
_cell.length_b   1.000
_cell.length_c   1.000
_cell.angle_alpha   90.00
_cell.angle_beta   90.00
_cell.angle_gamma   90.00
#
_symmetry.space_group_name_H-M   'P 1'
#
loop_
_entity.id
_entity.type
_entity.pdbx_description
1 polymer ?
#
loop_
_entity_poly.entity_id
_entity_poly.type
_entity_poly.pdbx_seq_one_letter_code
_entity_poly.pdbx_strand_id
1 'polypeptide(L)' 'MRTAGAATVSFHELAKMVPPTSNTVERLFSRCKVVLTPQRTCMLPANFEMLAFLRVDRDLWNAASLITTE' A
#
# COMPACT_ATOMS: atom_id res chain seq x y z
N MET A 1 -10.66 -36.09 -2.32
CA MET A 1 -9.65 -35.75 -1.30
C MET A 1 -8.62 -34.83 -1.95
N ARG A 2 -8.77 -33.50 -1.81
CA ARG A 2 -7.85 -32.52 -2.41
C ARG A 2 -6.70 -32.29 -1.43
N THR A 3 -5.59 -33.00 -1.61
CA THR A 3 -4.32 -32.64 -0.97
C THR A 3 -3.74 -31.45 -1.73
N ALA A 4 -4.20 -30.25 -1.38
CA ALA A 4 -3.47 -29.04 -1.74
C ALA A 4 -2.15 -29.08 -0.97
N GLY A 5 -1.05 -29.35 -1.66
CA GLY A 5 0.29 -29.27 -1.09
C GLY A 5 0.51 -27.85 -0.60
N ALA A 6 0.37 -27.63 0.71
CA ALA A 6 0.76 -26.38 1.34
C ALA A 6 2.29 -26.32 1.27
N ALA A 7 2.80 -25.66 0.23
CA ALA A 7 4.22 -25.35 0.12
C ALA A 7 4.61 -24.57 1.39
N THR A 8 5.49 -25.14 2.21
CA THR A 8 6.00 -24.48 3.41
C THR A 8 6.95 -23.37 2.96
N VAL A 9 6.41 -22.19 2.69
CA VAL A 9 7.20 -21.02 2.35
C VAL A 9 7.97 -20.60 3.60
N SER A 10 9.30 -20.69 3.54
CA SER A 10 10.17 -20.24 4.62
C SER A 10 10.01 -18.72 4.79
N PHE A 11 9.82 -18.28 6.04
CA PHE A 11 9.76 -16.85 6.39
C PHE A 11 10.96 -16.08 5.85
N HIS A 12 12.14 -16.71 5.83
CA HIS A 12 13.36 -16.10 5.30
C HIS A 12 13.26 -15.78 3.80
N GLU A 13 12.56 -16.60 3.01
CA GLU A 13 12.31 -16.32 1.60
C GLU A 13 11.31 -15.18 1.41
N LEU A 14 10.29 -15.08 2.27
CA LEU A 14 9.36 -13.95 2.26
C LEU A 14 10.04 -12.63 2.67
N ALA A 15 10.93 -12.68 3.66
CA ALA A 15 11.66 -11.51 4.14
C ALA A 15 12.56 -10.90 3.07
N LYS A 16 13.11 -11.70 2.14
CA LYS A 16 13.89 -11.20 0.99
C LYS A 16 13.06 -10.38 -0.01
N MET A 17 11.74 -10.58 -0.05
CA MET A 17 10.83 -9.82 -0.91
C MET A 17 10.51 -8.44 -0.32
N VAL A 18 10.77 -8.23 0.97
CA VAL A 18 10.61 -6.93 1.61
C VAL A 18 11.81 -6.06 1.25
N PRO A 19 11.61 -4.89 0.61
CA PRO A 19 12.73 -4.04 0.25
C PRO A 19 13.53 -3.62 1.49
N PRO A 20 14.87 -3.61 1.42
CA PRO A 20 15.77 -3.49 2.58
C PRO A 20 15.74 -2.11 3.27
N THR A 21 15.05 -1.13 2.70
CA THR A 21 14.92 0.21 3.28
C THR A 21 13.51 0.73 3.14
N SER A 22 12.96 1.20 4.25
CA SER A 22 11.65 1.84 4.43
C SER A 22 11.47 3.16 3.67
N ASN A 23 12.21 3.40 2.58
CA ASN A 23 12.15 4.63 1.79
C ASN A 23 10.73 4.87 1.25
N THR A 24 9.97 3.81 0.99
CA THR A 24 8.55 3.91 0.61
C THR A 24 7.70 4.55 1.69
N VAL A 25 7.90 4.16 2.96
CA VAL A 25 7.14 4.67 4.10
C VAL A 25 7.59 6.09 4.45
N GLU A 26 8.89 6.37 4.41
CA GLU A 26 9.41 7.73 4.61
C GLU A 26 8.90 8.68 3.52
N ARG A 27 8.89 8.24 2.25
CA ARG A 27 8.36 9.01 1.13
C ARG A 27 6.85 9.20 1.22
N LEU A 28 6.12 8.24 1.80
CA LEU A 28 4.70 8.39 2.13
C LEU A 28 4.50 9.51 3.16
N PHE A 29 5.17 9.42 4.32
CA PHE A 29 5.03 10.42 5.37
C PHE A 29 5.48 11.83 4.93
N SER A 30 6.50 11.91 4.07
CA SER A 30 6.93 13.18 3.47
C SER A 30 5.83 13.80 2.59
N ARG A 31 5.14 12.99 1.76
CA ARG A 31 3.98 13.47 0.97
C ARG A 31 2.80 13.85 1.86
N CYS A 32 2.53 13.04 2.88
CA CYS A 32 1.49 13.28 3.89
C CYS A 32 1.68 14.62 4.61
N LYS A 33 2.93 14.98 4.94
CA LYS A 33 3.27 16.27 5.56
C LYS A 33 2.89 17.48 4.70
N VAL A 34 3.01 17.37 3.38
CA VAL A 34 2.59 18.42 2.43
C VAL A 34 1.05 18.52 2.36
N VAL A 35 0.34 17.43 2.64
CA VAL A 35 -1.13 17.40 2.65
C VAL A 35 -1.69 17.90 3.98
N LEU A 36 -0.99 17.68 5.10
CA LEU A 36 -1.30 18.21 6.44
C LEU A 36 -0.82 19.67 6.59
N THR A 37 -1.14 20.54 5.64
CA THR A 37 -0.90 21.97 5.80
C THR A 37 -1.97 22.59 6.71
N PRO A 38 -1.69 23.73 7.38
CA PRO A 38 -2.65 24.42 8.23
C PRO A 38 -3.99 24.72 7.54
N GLN A 39 -4.00 24.93 6.22
CA GLN A 39 -5.22 25.19 5.45
C GLN A 39 -6.16 23.98 5.36
N ARG A 40 -5.66 22.77 5.66
CA ARG A 40 -6.42 21.50 5.62
C ARG A 40 -6.66 20.91 7.01
N THR A 41 -6.43 21.69 8.07
CA THR A 41 -6.64 21.28 9.48
C THR A 41 -8.09 20.96 9.83
N CYS A 42 -9.06 21.42 9.03
CA CYS A 42 -10.48 21.04 9.18
C CYS A 42 -10.78 19.59 8.76
N MET A 43 -9.79 18.86 8.22
CA MET A 43 -9.95 17.45 7.87
C MET A 43 -9.75 16.58 9.11
N LEU A 44 -10.73 15.72 9.38
CA LEU A 44 -10.62 14.70 10.44
C LEU A 44 -9.46 13.73 10.14
N PRO A 45 -8.70 13.27 11.15
CA PRO A 45 -7.60 12.33 10.95
C PRO A 45 -7.98 11.07 10.16
N ALA A 46 -9.17 10.51 10.41
CA ALA A 46 -9.68 9.35 9.69
C ALA A 46 -9.83 9.60 8.17
N ASN A 47 -10.29 10.80 7.78
CA ASN A 47 -10.43 11.16 6.37
C ASN A 47 -9.05 11.33 5.72
N PHE A 48 -8.08 11.85 6.46
CA PHE A 48 -6.71 11.97 6.01
C PHE A 48 -6.07 10.61 5.76
N GLU A 49 -6.19 9.67 6.70
CA GLU A 49 -5.70 8.30 6.57
C GLU A 49 -6.29 7.61 5.34
N MET A 50 -7.61 7.74 5.14
CA MET A 50 -8.30 7.15 3.98
C MET A 50 -7.80 7.74 2.66
N LEU A 51 -7.59 9.05 2.57
CA LEU A 51 -7.03 9.69 1.38
C LEU A 51 -5.57 9.29 1.12
N ALA A 52 -4.76 9.14 2.18
CA ALA A 52 -3.38 8.68 2.06
C ALA A 52 -3.32 7.25 1.52
N PHE A 53 -4.17 6.36 2.03
CA PHE A 53 -4.31 4.98 1.56
C PHE A 53 -4.66 4.93 0.06
N LEU A 54 -5.75 5.61 -0.33
CA LEU A 54 -6.19 5.68 -1.73
C LEU A 54 -5.11 6.26 -2.66
N ARG A 55 -4.30 7.20 -2.17
CA ARG A 55 -3.27 7.85 -2.98
C ARG A 55 -2.06 6.96 -3.24
N VAL A 56 -1.66 6.14 -2.27
CA VAL A 56 -0.53 5.21 -2.38
C VAL A 56 -0.87 4.06 -3.31
N ASP A 57 -2.08 3.50 -3.16
CA ASP A 57 -2.50 2.32 -3.90
C ASP A 57 -3.13 2.66 -5.25
N ARG A 58 -3.02 3.92 -5.73
CA ARG A 58 -3.60 4.35 -7.02
C ARG A 58 -3.25 3.43 -8.18
N ASP A 59 -2.04 2.88 -8.19
CA ASP A 59 -1.56 2.00 -9.25
C ASP A 59 -2.19 0.60 -9.19
N LEU A 60 -2.62 0.13 -8.00
CA LEU A 60 -3.40 -1.10 -7.85
C LEU A 60 -4.85 -0.93 -8.35
N TRP A 61 -5.37 0.29 -8.37
CA TRP A 61 -6.77 0.60 -8.65
C TRP A 61 -6.98 1.02 -10.12
N ASN A 62 -5.99 0.76 -10.98
CA ASN A 62 -6.09 1.05 -12.41
C ASN A 62 -7.20 0.20 -13.04
N ALA A 63 -8.12 0.81 -13.80
CA ALA A 63 -9.19 0.10 -14.51
C ALA A 63 -8.66 -1.01 -15.45
N ALA A 64 -7.38 -0.98 -15.82
CA ALA A 64 -6.71 -2.06 -16.54
C ALA A 64 -6.71 -3.40 -15.78
N SER A 65 -6.74 -3.42 -14.44
CA SER A 65 -6.84 -4.65 -13.65
C SER A 65 -8.24 -5.27 -13.69
N LEU A 66 -9.25 -4.53 -14.17
CA LEU A 66 -10.60 -5.04 -14.43
C LEU A 66 -10.76 -5.66 -15.82
N ILE A 67 -9.74 -5.51 -16.68
CA ILE A 67 -9.72 -6.17 -17.98
C ILE A 67 -9.26 -7.60 -17.71
N THR A 68 -10.21 -8.45 -17.30
CA THR A 68 -10.05 -9.90 -17.36
C THR A 68 -9.80 -10.25 -18.82
N THR A 69 -8.55 -10.43 -19.21
CA THR A 69 -8.22 -11.17 -20.43
C THR A 69 -8.62 -12.61 -20.18
N GLU A 70 -9.76 -13.00 -20.76
CA GLU A 70 -10.14 -14.41 -20.96
C GLU A 70 -9.15 -15.12 -21.90
#